data_AF-A0A542GJV9-F1
#
_entry.id   AF-A0A542GJV9-F1
#
_cell.length_a   1.000
_cell.length_b   1.000
_cell.length_c   1.000
_cell.angle_alpha   90.00
_cell.angle_beta   90.00
_cell.angle_gamma   90.00
#
_symmetry.space_group_name_H-M   'P 1'
#
loop_
_entity.id
_entity.type
_entity.pdbx_description
1 polymer ?
#
loop_
_entity_poly.entity_id
_entity_poly.type
_entity_poly.pdbx_seq_one_letter_code
_entity_poly.pdbx_strand_id
1 'polypeptide(L)'
;MAEELSSRFECLHEDLVCRGFPDNEARTEVARIAAREVWDGFALQLRRHRAAGRQMDANVLAVALTSLQGTPLALLRHQGDLAYASRAVSTALRRLQHNGGLLDRLHPHGSPAFKDAAVILHSVEVFLRR
;
A
#
# COMPACT_ATOMS: atom_id res chain seq x y z
N MET A 1 4.81 -11.42 -10.07
CA MET A 1 4.30 -10.45 -9.08
C MET A 1 4.54 -8.99 -9.51
N ALA A 2 5.77 -8.47 -9.64
CA ALA A 2 5.96 -7.06 -10.02
C ALA A 2 5.43 -6.71 -11.43
N GLU A 3 5.68 -7.56 -12.43
CA GLU A 3 5.15 -7.41 -13.80
C GLU A 3 3.62 -7.52 -13.86
N GLU A 4 3.06 -8.42 -13.05
CA GLU A 4 1.61 -8.61 -12.90
C GLU A 4 0.95 -7.37 -12.27
N LEU A 5 1.55 -6.81 -11.22
CA LEU A 5 1.11 -5.55 -10.62
C LEU A 5 1.21 -4.39 -11.60
N SER A 6 2.30 -4.29 -12.36
CA SER A 6 2.43 -3.28 -13.42
C SER A 6 1.29 -3.41 -14.42
N SER A 7 1.06 -4.61 -14.96
CA SER A 7 -0.01 -4.84 -15.94
C SER A 7 -1.39 -4.49 -15.37
N ARG A 8 -1.65 -4.88 -14.12
CA ARG A 8 -2.89 -4.53 -13.41
C ARG A 8 -3.08 -3.03 -13.25
N PHE A 9 -2.02 -2.29 -12.92
CA PHE A 9 -2.06 -0.84 -12.78
C PHE A 9 -2.29 -0.13 -14.10
N GLU A 10 -1.65 -0.58 -15.19
CA GLU A 10 -1.89 -0.04 -16.53
C GLU A 10 -3.34 -0.29 -16.98
N CYS A 11 -3.87 -1.51 -16.79
CA CYS A 11 -5.27 -1.80 -17.15
C CYS A 11 -6.27 -0.95 -16.35
N LEU A 12 -6.02 -0.74 -15.05
CA LEU A 12 -6.88 0.11 -14.22
C LEU A 12 -6.78 1.58 -14.63
N HIS A 13 -5.58 2.03 -14.97
CA HIS A 13 -5.35 3.38 -15.49
C HIS A 13 -6.13 3.61 -16.80
N GLU A 14 -6.00 2.68 -17.76
CA GLU A 14 -6.73 2.73 -19.02
C GLU A 14 -8.25 2.76 -18.82
N ASP A 15 -8.79 1.91 -17.94
CA ASP A 15 -10.23 1.91 -17.62
C ASP A 15 -10.70 3.26 -17.03
N LEU A 16 -9.91 3.86 -16.13
CA LEU A 16 -10.23 5.18 -15.56
C LEU A 16 -10.17 6.29 -16.62
N VAL A 17 -9.16 6.29 -17.49
CA VAL A 17 -9.07 7.24 -18.61
C VAL A 17 -10.23 7.06 -19.58
N CYS A 18 -10.60 5.83 -19.93
CA CYS A 18 -11.76 5.53 -20.77
C CYS A 18 -13.09 6.01 -20.15
N ARG A 19 -13.18 6.10 -18.82
CA ARG A 19 -14.32 6.68 -18.09
C ARG A 19 -14.29 8.20 -18.00
N GLY A 20 -13.28 8.85 -18.58
CA GLY A 20 -13.16 10.29 -18.68
C GLY A 20 -12.34 10.96 -17.57
N PHE A 21 -11.61 10.20 -16.76
CA PHE A 21 -10.69 10.80 -15.80
C PHE A 21 -9.49 11.41 -16.52
N PRO A 22 -9.02 12.60 -16.12
CA PRO A 22 -7.73 13.13 -16.54
C PRO A 22 -6.60 12.15 -16.20
N ASP A 23 -5.59 12.02 -17.07
CA ASP A 23 -4.47 11.07 -16.92
C ASP A 23 -3.84 11.11 -15.52
N ASN A 24 -3.46 12.30 -15.04
CA ASN A 24 -2.87 12.46 -13.71
C ASN A 24 -3.82 12.03 -12.59
N GLU A 25 -5.12 12.32 -12.71
CA GLU A 25 -6.11 11.91 -11.71
C GLU A 25 -6.27 10.39 -11.71
N ALA A 26 -6.38 9.77 -12.89
CA ALA A 26 -6.44 8.33 -13.06
C ALA A 26 -5.22 7.65 -12.42
N ARG A 27 -4.01 8.16 -12.65
CA ARG A 27 -2.78 7.65 -12.03
C ARG A 27 -2.79 7.75 -10.51
N THR A 28 -3.18 8.90 -9.96
CA THR A 28 -3.31 9.06 -8.49
C THR A 28 -4.39 8.17 -7.90
N GLU A 29 -5.45 7.88 -8.66
CA GLU A 29 -6.55 7.02 -8.26
C GLU A 29 -6.14 5.54 -8.25
N VAL A 30 -5.37 5.08 -9.24
CA VAL A 30 -4.72 3.74 -9.22
C VAL A 30 -3.87 3.59 -7.94
N ALA A 31 -3.05 4.59 -7.62
CA ALA A 31 -2.24 4.59 -6.41
C ALA A 31 -3.10 4.54 -5.14
N ARG A 32 -4.21 5.29 -5.10
CA ARG A 32 -5.17 5.29 -3.98
C ARG A 32 -5.81 3.92 -3.80
N ILE A 33 -6.26 3.29 -4.88
CA ILE A 33 -6.87 1.96 -4.88
C ILE A 33 -5.87 0.93 -4.36
N ALA A 34 -4.66 0.89 -4.92
CA ALA A 34 -3.63 -0.04 -4.48
C ALA A 34 -3.24 0.15 -3.00
N ALA A 35 -3.05 1.38 -2.55
CA ALA A 35 -2.77 1.67 -1.14
C ALA A 35 -3.92 1.24 -0.22
N ARG A 36 -5.18 1.37 -0.68
CA ARG A 36 -6.36 0.95 0.06
C ARG A 36 -6.48 -0.57 0.15
N GLU A 37 -6.16 -1.30 -0.91
CA GLU A 37 -6.14 -2.77 -0.91
C GLU A 37 -5.19 -3.32 0.17
N VAL A 38 -3.98 -2.77 0.26
CA VAL A 38 -3.00 -3.17 1.29
C VAL A 38 -3.54 -2.87 2.69
N TRP A 39 -4.10 -1.67 2.89
CA TRP A 39 -4.71 -1.27 4.16
C TRP A 39 -5.83 -2.23 4.58
N ASP A 40 -6.78 -2.50 3.68
CA ASP A 40 -7.94 -3.33 3.97
C ASP A 40 -7.52 -4.79 4.22
N GLY A 41 -6.50 -5.29 3.50
CA GLY A 41 -5.88 -6.59 3.74
C GLY A 41 -5.33 -6.73 5.17
N PHE A 42 -4.52 -5.78 5.62
CA PHE A 42 -4.01 -5.77 7.00
C PHE A 42 -5.12 -5.60 8.03
N ALA A 43 -6.10 -4.74 7.78
CA ALA A 43 -7.22 -4.52 8.70
C ALA A 43 -8.10 -5.77 8.84
N LEU A 44 -8.27 -6.55 7.77
CA LEU A 44 -8.99 -7.83 7.80
C LEU A 44 -8.21 -8.87 8.59
N GLN A 45 -6.92 -9.04 8.29
CA GLN A 45 -6.07 -9.98 9.01
C GLN A 45 -6.00 -9.64 10.51
N LEU A 46 -5.85 -8.36 10.85
CA LEU A 46 -5.82 -7.89 12.25
C LEU A 46 -7.07 -8.34 13.01
N ARG A 47 -8.26 -8.14 12.42
CA ARG A 47 -9.53 -8.59 13.00
C ARG A 47 -9.56 -10.10 13.21
N ARG A 48 -9.06 -10.89 12.24
CA ARG A 48 -8.97 -12.35 12.34
C ARG A 48 -8.01 -12.81 13.43
N HIS A 49 -6.83 -12.19 13.56
CA HIS A 49 -5.85 -12.55 14.59
C HIS A 49 -6.37 -12.20 15.99
N ARG A 50 -7.02 -11.05 16.16
CA ARG A 50 -7.69 -10.69 17.43
C ARG A 50 -8.79 -11.67 17.81
N ALA A 51 -9.67 -12.03 16.87
CA ALA A 51 -10.74 -12.99 17.10
C ALA A 51 -10.21 -14.38 17.49
N ALA A 52 -9.03 -14.75 17.00
CA ALA A 52 -8.38 -16.03 17.30
C ALA A 52 -7.43 -15.98 18.51
N GLY A 53 -7.39 -14.89 19.28
CA GLY A 53 -6.51 -14.75 20.45
C GLY A 53 -5.01 -14.66 20.12
N ARG A 54 -4.64 -14.49 18.84
CA ARG A 54 -3.25 -14.36 18.39
C ARG A 54 -2.76 -12.93 18.54
N GLN A 55 -2.59 -12.50 19.80
CA GLN A 55 -2.28 -11.12 20.15
C GLN A 55 -0.99 -10.61 19.50
N MET A 56 0.02 -11.48 19.37
CA MET A 56 1.31 -11.07 18.82
C MET A 56 1.23 -10.71 17.33
N ASP A 57 0.63 -11.61 16.54
CA ASP A 57 0.37 -11.35 15.11
C ASP A 57 -0.53 -10.14 14.90
N ALA A 58 -1.52 -9.94 15.79
CA ALA A 58 -2.37 -8.77 15.77
C ALA A 58 -1.57 -7.48 16.01
N ASN A 59 -0.62 -7.47 16.95
CA ASN A 59 0.24 -6.31 17.18
C ASN A 59 1.14 -6.02 15.97
N VAL A 60 1.69 -7.07 15.35
CA VAL A 60 2.47 -6.97 14.10
C VAL A 60 1.66 -6.28 13.00
N LEU A 61 0.40 -6.69 12.78
CA LEU A 61 -0.48 -6.09 11.77
C LEU A 61 -0.93 -4.67 12.13
N ALA A 62 -1.10 -4.37 13.43
CA ALA A 62 -1.38 -3.01 13.89
C ALA A 62 -0.22 -2.06 13.57
N VAL A 63 1.02 -2.51 13.75
CA VAL A 63 2.22 -1.75 13.35
C VAL A 63 2.25 -1.53 11.82
N ALA A 64 1.91 -2.56 11.03
CA ALA A 64 1.84 -2.45 9.57
C ALA A 64 0.81 -1.38 9.13
N LEU A 65 -0.37 -1.37 9.75
CA LEU A 65 -1.39 -0.35 9.50
C LEU A 65 -0.89 1.05 9.86
N THR A 66 -0.21 1.23 10.98
CA THR A 66 0.37 2.53 11.35
C THR A 66 1.36 3.05 10.30
N SER A 67 2.12 2.18 9.64
CA SER A 67 3.01 2.57 8.54
C SER A 67 2.29 3.16 7.34
N LEU A 68 1.05 2.74 7.10
CA LEU A 68 0.19 3.18 5.99
C LEU A 68 -0.78 4.30 6.39
N GLN A 69 -0.74 4.74 7.64
CA GLN A 69 -1.76 5.62 8.21
C GLN A 69 -1.84 6.93 7.44
N GLY A 70 -3.07 7.25 7.00
CA GLY A 70 -3.38 8.47 6.29
C GLY A 70 -3.05 8.43 4.79
N THR A 71 -2.31 7.44 4.28
CA THR A 71 -1.92 7.39 2.86
C THR A 71 -3.11 7.37 1.90
N PRO A 72 -4.14 6.51 2.07
CA PRO A 72 -5.30 6.52 1.16
C PRO A 72 -6.09 7.83 1.21
N LEU A 73 -6.20 8.46 2.38
CA LEU A 73 -6.90 9.74 2.54
C LEU A 73 -6.11 10.91 1.94
N ALA A 74 -4.78 10.88 2.08
CA ALA A 74 -3.89 11.87 1.49
C ALA A 74 -3.96 11.81 -0.06
N LEU A 75 -3.94 10.60 -0.63
CA LEU A 75 -4.11 10.40 -2.08
C LEU A 75 -5.49 10.87 -2.57
N LEU A 76 -6.55 10.66 -1.78
CA LEU A 76 -7.89 11.16 -2.10
C LEU A 76 -7.97 12.70 -2.11
N ARG A 77 -7.24 13.37 -1.21
CA ARG A 77 -7.29 14.84 -1.06
C ARG A 77 -6.45 15.60 -2.09
N HIS A 78 -5.49 14.93 -2.71
CA HIS A 78 -4.53 15.51 -3.65
C HIS A 78 -4.59 14.79 -5.01
N GLN A 79 -5.80 14.59 -5.53
CA GLN A 79 -6.03 13.99 -6.83
C GLN A 79 -5.31 14.78 -7.93
N GLY A 80 -4.66 14.07 -8.85
CA GLY A 80 -3.89 14.67 -9.94
C GLY A 80 -2.49 15.19 -9.56
N ASP A 81 -2.14 15.28 -8.27
CA ASP A 81 -0.80 15.67 -7.83
C ASP A 81 0.14 14.45 -7.74
N LEU A 82 0.78 14.11 -8.86
CA LEU A 82 1.72 12.99 -8.95
C LEU A 82 2.92 13.14 -8.01
N ALA A 83 3.42 14.37 -7.81
CA ALA A 83 4.57 14.62 -6.95
C ALA A 83 4.21 14.38 -5.47
N TYR A 84 3.01 14.78 -5.06
CA TYR A 84 2.49 14.46 -3.74
C TYR A 84 2.23 12.96 -3.58
N ALA A 85 1.56 12.34 -4.55
CA ALA A 85 1.25 10.91 -4.51
C ALA A 85 2.52 10.06 -4.39
N SER A 86 3.54 10.35 -5.20
CA SER A 86 4.84 9.68 -5.15
C SER A 86 5.49 9.83 -3.77
N ARG A 87 5.55 11.06 -3.22
CA ARG A 87 6.10 11.30 -1.86
C ARG A 87 5.33 10.56 -0.77
N ALA A 88 3.99 10.51 -0.85
CA ALA A 88 3.15 9.83 0.11
C ALA A 88 3.39 8.31 0.10
N VAL A 89 3.44 7.71 -1.10
CA VAL A 89 3.72 6.28 -1.28
C VAL A 89 5.14 5.93 -0.85
N SER A 90 6.16 6.68 -1.27
CA SER A 90 7.55 6.46 -0.83
C SER A 90 7.69 6.55 0.70
N THR A 91 6.97 7.46 1.33
CA THR A 91 7.01 7.62 2.80
C THR A 91 6.35 6.43 3.50
N ALA A 92 5.20 5.97 3.00
CA ALA A 92 4.54 4.77 3.51
C ALA A 92 5.42 3.52 3.34
N LEU A 93 6.06 3.36 2.18
CA LEU A 93 6.98 2.26 1.90
C LEU A 93 8.17 2.25 2.86
N ARG A 94 8.83 3.40 3.05
CA ARG A 94 9.94 3.52 4.01
C ARG A 94 9.53 3.16 5.43
N ARG A 95 8.37 3.65 5.89
CA ARG A 95 7.83 3.33 7.23
C ARG A 95 7.53 1.84 7.36
N LEU A 96 6.95 1.24 6.31
CA LEU A 96 6.63 -0.19 6.29
C LEU A 96 7.90 -1.05 6.35
N GLN A 97 8.91 -0.74 5.55
CA GLN A 97 10.20 -1.43 5.53
C GLN A 97 10.96 -1.27 6.86
N HIS A 98 10.98 -0.05 7.42
CA HIS A 98 11.61 0.21 8.70
C HIS A 98 10.96 -0.61 9.82
N ASN A 99 9.63 -0.54 9.93
CA ASN A 99 8.89 -1.27 10.96
C ASN A 99 8.97 -2.79 10.75
N GLY A 100 8.90 -3.27 9.51
CA GLY A 100 9.09 -4.68 9.18
C GLY A 100 10.49 -5.19 9.56
N GLY A 101 11.53 -4.42 9.25
CA GLY A 101 12.90 -4.77 9.62
C GLY A 101 13.15 -4.75 11.13
N LEU A 102 12.49 -3.86 11.88
CA LEU A 102 12.51 -3.92 13.35
C LEU A 102 11.82 -5.18 13.88
N LEU A 103 10.67 -5.55 13.29
CA LEU A 103 9.95 -6.76 13.67
C LEU A 103 10.72 -8.04 13.35
N ASP A 104 11.40 -8.12 12.21
CA ASP A 104 12.23 -9.28 11.85
C ASP A 104 13.37 -9.52 12.86
N ARG A 105 13.90 -8.44 13.47
CA ARG A 105 14.91 -8.55 14.55
C ARG A 105 14.32 -9.02 15.87
N LEU A 106 13.04 -8.72 16.12
CA LEU A 106 12.33 -9.10 17.34
C LEU A 106 11.65 -10.48 17.20
N HIS A 107 11.41 -10.94 15.97
CA HIS A 107 10.67 -12.16 15.64
C HIS A 107 11.34 -12.96 14.52
N PRO A 108 11.92 -14.14 14.81
CA PRO A 108 12.65 -14.93 13.81
C PRO A 108 11.78 -15.49 12.68
N HIS A 109 10.44 -15.42 12.79
CA HIS A 109 9.53 -15.91 11.76
C HIS A 109 9.05 -14.84 10.77
N GLY A 110 9.37 -13.56 11.00
CA GLY A 110 8.94 -12.45 10.15
C GLY A 110 7.43 -12.44 9.85
N SER A 111 6.98 -11.57 8.95
CA SER A 111 5.62 -11.65 8.40
C SER A 111 5.67 -11.45 6.89
N PRO A 112 5.33 -12.48 6.08
CA PRO A 112 5.30 -12.37 4.62
C PRO A 112 4.46 -11.18 4.13
N ALA A 113 3.44 -10.82 4.89
CA ALA A 113 2.52 -9.73 4.60
C ALA A 113 3.23 -8.36 4.50
N PHE A 114 4.34 -8.14 5.22
CA PHE A 114 5.15 -6.92 5.08
C PHE A 114 5.92 -6.87 3.76
N LYS A 115 6.43 -8.02 3.31
CA LYS A 115 7.17 -8.12 2.04
C LYS A 115 6.24 -7.89 0.86
N ASP A 116 5.09 -8.53 0.86
CA ASP A 116 4.09 -8.39 -0.22
C ASP A 116 3.58 -6.95 -0.29
N ALA A 117 3.25 -6.34 0.85
CA ALA A 117 2.84 -4.94 0.91
C ALA A 117 3.95 -3.98 0.44
N ALA A 118 5.21 -4.25 0.79
CA ALA A 118 6.34 -3.46 0.30
C ALA A 118 6.50 -3.57 -1.22
N VAL A 119 6.31 -4.76 -1.80
CA VAL A 119 6.33 -4.95 -3.26
C VAL A 119 5.21 -4.15 -3.92
N ILE A 120 3.98 -4.21 -3.39
CA ILE A 120 2.85 -3.45 -3.95
C ILE A 120 3.13 -1.95 -3.92
N LEU A 121 3.54 -1.40 -2.77
CA LEU A 121 3.85 0.03 -2.64
C LEU A 121 5.01 0.46 -3.54
N HIS A 122 6.04 -0.39 -3.69
CA HIS A 122 7.14 -0.10 -4.60
C HIS A 122 6.68 -0.11 -6.06
N SER A 123 5.83 -1.06 -6.46
CA SER A 123 5.23 -1.07 -7.80
C SER A 123 4.37 0.18 -8.05
N VAL A 124 3.64 0.67 -7.04
CA VAL A 124 2.89 1.94 -7.14
C VAL A 124 3.84 3.12 -7.30
N GLU A 125 4.93 3.17 -6.54
CA GLU A 125 5.96 4.22 -6.66
C GLU A 125 6.58 4.26 -8.06
N VAL A 126 6.89 3.09 -8.64
CA VAL A 126 7.40 2.98 -10.01
C VAL A 126 6.35 3.44 -11.02
N PHE A 127 5.10 3.02 -10.87
CA PHE A 127 3.99 3.41 -11.74
C PHE A 127 3.78 4.93 -11.76
N LEU A 128 3.80 5.59 -10.60
CA LEU A 128 3.62 7.04 -10.48
C LEU A 128 4.75 7.90 -11.07
N ARG A 129 5.90 7.29 -11.42
CA ARG A 129 7.08 7.98 -11.98
C ARG A 129 7.18 7.89 -13.51
N ARG A 130 6.29 7.12 -14.14
CA ARG A 130 6.14 7.06 -15.61
C ARG A 130 5.42 8.31 -16.12
#